data_AF-A0A6L5I0J5-F1
#
_entry.id   AF-A0A6L5I0J5-F1
#
_cell.length_a   1.000
_cell.length_b   1.000
_cell.length_c   1.000
_cell.angle_alpha   90.00
_cell.angle_beta   90.00
_cell.angle_gamma   90.00
#
_symmetry.space_group_name_H-M   'P 1'
#
loop_
_entity.id
_entity.type
_entity.pdbx_description
1 polymer ?
#
loop_
_entity_poly.entity_id
_entity_poly.type
_entity_poly.pdbx_seq_one_letter_code
_entity_poly.pdbx_strand_id
1 'polypeptide(L)'
;MKHTINALIAGFCLFISSGASAAPAMPLSTVEILKVASNSGAVEDVSDGREQTKMQHRGPHIKVYVLERGYGGQPTVTFDGQIIDGVRTPVCNKGEGLVTCDGAGTTVGYVYTFDLGNNQDGWFQFSNTSLVAPFKRLQTQLYIR
;
A
#
# COMPACT_ATOMS: atom_id res chain seq x y z
N MET A 1 61.69 40.57 -23.20
CA MET A 1 61.46 39.94 -21.88
C MET A 1 60.39 40.73 -21.13
N LYS A 2 59.22 40.11 -20.91
CA LYS A 2 58.30 40.25 -19.74
C LYS A 2 56.95 39.67 -20.15
N HIS A 3 56.76 38.39 -19.83
CA HIS A 3 55.51 37.67 -19.98
C HIS A 3 54.52 38.15 -18.91
N THR A 4 53.32 38.55 -19.32
CA THR A 4 52.19 38.79 -18.41
C THR A 4 51.20 37.64 -18.58
N ILE A 5 51.19 36.75 -17.59
CA ILE A 5 50.29 35.60 -17.49
C ILE A 5 49.06 36.09 -16.71
N ASN A 6 47.92 36.23 -17.39
CA ASN A 6 46.64 36.47 -16.72
C ASN A 6 46.15 35.15 -16.12
N ALA A 7 46.20 35.04 -14.80
CA ALA A 7 45.69 33.89 -14.06
C ALA A 7 44.15 33.88 -14.10
N LEU A 8 43.58 32.89 -14.79
CA LEU A 8 42.16 32.53 -14.69
C LEU A 8 41.94 31.83 -13.35
N ILE A 9 41.33 32.53 -12.39
CA ILE A 9 40.88 31.94 -11.13
C ILE A 9 39.54 31.25 -11.39
N ALA A 10 39.57 29.92 -11.52
CA ALA A 10 38.38 29.09 -11.54
C ALA A 10 37.89 28.90 -10.09
N GLY A 11 36.78 29.56 -9.73
CA GLY A 11 36.11 29.38 -8.45
C GLY A 11 35.37 28.04 -8.40
N PHE A 12 35.89 27.10 -7.61
CA PHE A 12 35.25 25.82 -7.32
C PHE A 12 34.19 26.02 -6.22
N CYS A 13 32.94 26.27 -6.61
CA CYS A 13 31.83 26.23 -5.66
C CYS A 13 31.48 24.78 -5.33
N LEU A 14 31.89 24.31 -4.14
CA LEU A 14 31.41 23.07 -3.55
C LEU A 14 29.91 23.21 -3.25
N PHE A 15 29.08 22.49 -4.02
CA PHE A 15 27.70 22.25 -3.64
C PHE A 15 27.69 21.28 -2.45
N ILE A 16 27.37 21.81 -1.27
CA ILE A 16 27.07 20.99 -0.10
C ILE A 16 25.71 20.36 -0.35
N SER A 17 25.69 19.13 -0.88
CA SER A 17 24.48 18.33 -0.93
C SER A 17 24.10 17.95 0.50
N SER A 18 23.14 18.68 1.07
CA SER A 18 22.46 18.26 2.30
C SER A 18 21.84 16.89 2.06
N GLY A 19 22.50 15.84 2.56
CA GLY A 19 22.02 14.47 2.45
C GLY A 19 20.65 14.36 3.10
N ALA A 20 19.61 14.10 2.30
CA ALA A 20 18.32 13.69 2.82
C ALA A 20 18.50 12.32 3.49
N SER A 21 18.46 12.28 4.83
CA SER A 21 18.42 11.03 5.58
C SER A 21 17.02 10.45 5.43
N ALA A 22 16.89 9.37 4.64
CA ALA A 22 15.67 8.59 4.59
C ALA A 22 15.63 7.65 5.80
N ALA A 23 14.50 7.63 6.51
CA ALA A 23 14.26 6.62 7.54
C ALA A 23 14.27 5.21 6.91
N PRO A 24 14.73 4.18 7.63
CA PRO A 24 14.71 2.82 7.11
C PRO A 24 13.27 2.35 6.81
N ALA A 25 13.09 1.62 5.71
CA ALA A 25 11.82 1.02 5.36
C ALA A 25 11.41 0.00 6.45
N MET A 26 10.17 0.10 6.94
CA MET A 26 9.63 -0.87 7.90
C MET A 26 9.30 -2.21 7.21
N PRO A 27 9.67 -3.37 7.79
CA PRO A 27 9.25 -4.65 7.23
C PRO A 27 7.72 -4.76 7.19
N LEU A 28 7.22 -5.53 6.22
CA LEU A 28 5.79 -5.85 6.15
C LEU A 28 5.36 -6.53 7.45
N SER A 29 4.49 -5.86 8.21
CA SER A 29 4.09 -6.29 9.55
C SER A 29 2.65 -6.79 9.61
N THR A 30 1.78 -6.29 8.72
CA THR A 30 0.35 -6.65 8.72
C THR A 30 -0.22 -6.56 7.31
N VAL A 31 -1.07 -7.53 6.97
CA VAL A 31 -2.03 -7.44 5.87
C VAL A 31 -3.40 -7.81 6.43
N GLU A 32 -4.42 -6.98 6.18
CA GLU A 32 -5.71 -7.08 6.85
C GLU A 32 -6.83 -6.60 5.92
N ILE A 33 -7.92 -7.36 5.83
CA ILE A 33 -9.11 -6.92 5.08
C ILE A 33 -9.90 -6.01 6.02
N LEU A 34 -10.03 -4.74 5.65
CA LEU A 34 -10.67 -3.73 6.50
C LEU A 34 -12.19 -3.76 6.34
N LYS A 35 -12.65 -3.73 5.09
CA LYS A 35 -14.07 -3.61 4.79
C LYS A 35 -14.42 -4.18 3.42
N VAL A 36 -15.68 -4.59 3.30
CA VAL A 36 -16.34 -4.92 2.04
C VAL A 36 -17.49 -3.95 1.83
N ALA A 37 -17.61 -3.40 0.62
CA ALA A 37 -18.66 -2.45 0.28
C ALA A 37 -19.32 -2.84 -1.04
N SER A 38 -20.64 -2.87 -1.09
CA SER A 38 -21.43 -3.13 -2.30
C SER A 38 -22.32 -1.94 -2.65
N ASN A 39 -22.61 -1.78 -3.94
CA ASN A 39 -23.47 -0.70 -4.43
C ASN A 39 -24.94 -0.82 -3.98
N SER A 40 -25.34 -1.97 -3.43
CA SER A 40 -26.64 -2.16 -2.78
C SER A 40 -26.73 -1.49 -1.40
N GLY A 41 -25.67 -0.80 -0.96
CA GLY A 41 -25.64 -0.01 0.27
C GLY A 41 -25.07 -0.74 1.48
N ALA A 42 -24.67 -2.01 1.33
CA ALA A 42 -23.99 -2.73 2.40
C ALA A 42 -22.52 -2.30 2.45
N VAL A 43 -22.12 -1.70 3.58
CA VAL A 43 -20.71 -1.45 3.93
C VAL A 43 -20.47 -2.15 5.26
N GLU A 44 -19.53 -3.09 5.26
CA GLU A 44 -19.27 -3.95 6.40
C GLU A 44 -17.80 -3.86 6.80
N ASP A 45 -17.56 -3.54 8.06
CA ASP A 45 -16.25 -3.72 8.70
C ASP A 45 -16.02 -5.21 9.01
N VAL A 46 -14.90 -5.72 8.49
CA VAL A 46 -14.45 -7.11 8.59
C VAL A 46 -13.04 -7.23 9.17
N SER A 47 -12.56 -6.17 9.84
CA SER A 47 -11.23 -6.11 10.45
C SER A 47 -11.12 -6.93 11.75
N ASP A 48 -12.15 -7.69 12.13
CA ASP A 48 -12.17 -8.55 13.31
C ASP A 48 -11.59 -9.96 13.05
N GLY A 49 -11.02 -10.19 11.86
CA GLY A 49 -10.38 -11.45 11.50
C GLY A 49 -11.36 -12.60 11.23
N ARG A 50 -12.65 -12.31 11.03
CA ARG A 50 -13.64 -13.31 10.62
C ARG A 50 -13.30 -13.90 9.25
N GLU A 51 -13.76 -15.12 9.00
CA GLU A 51 -13.53 -15.81 7.72
C GLU A 51 -14.63 -15.54 6.67
N GLN A 52 -15.74 -14.91 7.06
CA GLN A 52 -16.88 -14.65 6.18
C GLN A 52 -17.62 -13.34 6.52
N THR A 53 -18.16 -12.64 5.51
CA THR A 53 -19.05 -11.49 5.70
C THR A 53 -20.36 -11.86 6.40
N LYS A 54 -20.83 -11.00 7.32
CA LYS A 54 -22.12 -11.12 7.99
C LYS A 54 -23.24 -10.53 7.14
N MET A 55 -22.98 -9.56 6.29
CA MET A 55 -23.96 -9.03 5.34
C MET A 55 -23.89 -9.81 4.02
N GLN A 56 -25.01 -9.85 3.30
CA GLN A 56 -25.01 -10.25 1.89
C GLN A 56 -24.63 -9.03 1.05
N HIS A 57 -23.53 -9.13 0.30
CA HIS A 57 -23.07 -8.12 -0.64
C HIS A 57 -23.55 -8.52 -2.03
N ARG A 58 -24.39 -7.69 -2.64
CA ARG A 58 -25.01 -7.97 -3.94
C ARG A 58 -24.81 -6.83 -4.92
N GLY A 59 -24.91 -7.18 -6.20
CA GLY A 59 -24.76 -6.25 -7.32
C GLY A 59 -23.32 -6.13 -7.82
N PRO A 60 -23.12 -5.46 -8.96
CA PRO A 60 -21.81 -5.30 -9.55
C PRO A 60 -20.96 -4.32 -8.73
N HIS A 61 -19.65 -4.40 -8.95
CA HIS A 61 -18.62 -3.55 -8.38
C HIS A 61 -18.56 -3.58 -6.85
N ILE A 62 -18.65 -4.79 -6.27
CA ILE A 62 -18.30 -5.00 -4.86
C ILE A 62 -16.82 -4.61 -4.69
N LYS A 63 -16.53 -3.83 -3.66
CA LYS A 63 -15.20 -3.35 -3.35
C LYS A 63 -14.66 -3.98 -2.08
N VAL A 64 -13.44 -4.49 -2.16
CA VAL A 64 -12.69 -5.02 -1.02
C VAL A 64 -11.52 -4.10 -0.72
N TYR A 65 -11.35 -3.73 0.55
CA TYR A 65 -10.30 -2.84 0.99
C TYR A 65 -9.33 -3.58 1.89
N VAL A 66 -8.04 -3.56 1.54
CA VAL A 66 -6.98 -4.25 2.29
C VAL A 66 -5.97 -3.24 2.78
N LEU A 67 -5.67 -3.28 4.08
CA LEU A 67 -4.56 -2.55 4.67
C LEU A 67 -3.28 -3.39 4.62
N GLU A 68 -2.22 -2.77 4.13
CA GLU A 68 -0.84 -3.22 4.21
C GLU A 68 -0.06 -2.25 5.11
N ARG A 69 0.49 -2.73 6.24
CA ARG A 69 1.41 -1.96 7.08
C ARG A 69 2.84 -2.45 6.89
N GLY A 70 3.76 -1.51 6.69
CA GLY A 70 5.12 -1.78 6.25
C GLY A 70 5.22 -1.96 4.73
N TYR A 71 6.42 -2.31 4.25
CA TYR A 71 6.72 -2.37 2.83
C TYR A 71 6.71 -3.81 2.30
N GLY A 72 5.63 -4.16 1.60
CA GLY A 72 5.54 -5.37 0.79
C GLY A 72 6.04 -5.14 -0.65
N GLY A 73 6.33 -6.23 -1.34
CA GLY A 73 6.65 -6.25 -2.77
C GLY A 73 5.38 -6.16 -3.62
N GLN A 74 5.31 -6.95 -4.68
CA GLN A 74 4.11 -7.05 -5.51
C GLN A 74 3.14 -8.08 -4.90
N PRO A 75 1.94 -7.67 -4.48
CA PRO A 75 0.98 -8.59 -3.90
C PRO A 75 0.41 -9.54 -4.96
N THR A 76 0.04 -10.74 -4.53
CA THR A 76 -0.80 -11.65 -5.30
C THR A 76 -2.20 -11.61 -4.70
N VAL A 77 -3.18 -11.31 -5.54
CA VAL A 77 -4.58 -11.13 -5.14
C VAL A 77 -5.46 -11.94 -6.05
N THR A 78 -6.35 -12.73 -5.44
CA THR A 78 -7.27 -13.59 -6.16
C THR A 78 -8.70 -13.47 -5.65
N PHE A 79 -9.64 -13.66 -6.56
CA PHE A 79 -11.05 -13.89 -6.26
C PHE A 79 -11.47 -15.22 -6.91
N ASP A 80 -11.86 -16.20 -6.10
CA ASP A 80 -12.10 -17.59 -6.53
C ASP A 80 -10.95 -18.17 -7.38
N GLY A 81 -9.72 -17.85 -6.99
CA GLY A 81 -8.50 -18.31 -7.67
C GLY A 81 -8.16 -17.56 -8.97
N GLN A 82 -9.01 -16.63 -9.45
CA GLN A 82 -8.71 -15.75 -10.57
C GLN A 82 -7.93 -14.53 -10.07
N ILE A 83 -6.83 -14.18 -10.74
CA ILE A 83 -6.03 -13.00 -10.40
C ILE A 83 -6.84 -11.74 -10.71
N ILE A 84 -6.86 -10.80 -9.77
CA ILE A 84 -7.50 -9.49 -9.93
C ILE A 84 -6.54 -8.36 -9.61
N ASP A 85 -6.74 -7.23 -10.26
CA ASP A 85 -5.98 -6.00 -10.04
C ASP A 85 -6.69 -5.05 -9.07
N GLY A 86 -5.92 -4.17 -8.44
CA GLY A 86 -6.44 -3.18 -7.52
C GLY A 86 -5.68 -1.87 -7.58
N VAL A 87 -6.30 -0.83 -7.03
CA VAL A 87 -5.69 0.49 -6.88
C VAL A 87 -5.04 0.58 -5.51
N ARG A 88 -3.77 1.00 -5.46
CA ARG A 88 -2.99 1.13 -4.23
C ARG A 88 -2.84 2.60 -3.85
N THR A 89 -3.27 2.96 -2.64
CA THR A 89 -3.19 4.34 -2.10
C THR A 89 -2.21 4.38 -0.93
N PRO A 90 -1.19 5.26 -0.93
CA PRO A 90 -0.23 5.36 0.17
C PRO A 90 -0.90 5.91 1.44
N VAL A 91 -0.59 5.30 2.58
CA VAL A 91 -1.00 5.79 3.90
C VAL A 91 0.19 6.25 4.73
N CYS A 92 -0.02 7.32 5.48
CA CYS A 92 0.92 8.01 6.34
C CYS A 92 0.44 7.91 7.78
N ASN A 93 1.38 7.85 8.73
CA ASN A 93 1.07 7.97 10.15
C ASN A 93 1.15 9.45 10.56
N LYS A 94 0.04 10.05 11.02
CA LYS A 94 -0.01 11.43 11.53
C LYS A 94 -0.26 11.51 13.04
N GLY A 95 0.00 10.43 13.79
CA GLY A 95 -0.11 10.39 15.25
C GLY A 95 -1.48 9.98 15.80
N GLU A 96 -2.56 10.23 15.05
CA GLU A 96 -3.94 9.81 15.42
C GLU A 96 -4.41 8.54 14.69
N GLY A 97 -3.57 7.98 13.81
CA GLY A 97 -3.90 6.83 12.99
C GLY A 97 -3.28 6.88 11.60
N LEU A 98 -3.70 5.94 10.76
CA LEU A 98 -3.32 5.90 9.35
C LEU A 98 -4.28 6.78 8.54
N VAL A 99 -3.71 7.71 7.77
CA VAL A 99 -4.44 8.58 6.85
C VAL A 99 -3.83 8.47 5.46
N THR A 100 -4.55 8.88 4.42
CA THR A 100 -3.94 9.03 3.10
C THR A 100 -2.83 10.08 3.16
N CYS A 101 -1.74 9.82 2.44
CA CYS A 101 -0.60 10.75 2.45
C CYS A 101 -0.89 12.08 1.72
N ASP A 102 -1.84 12.12 0.78
CA ASP A 102 -2.24 13.32 0.03
C ASP A 102 -1.06 14.15 -0.52
N GLY A 103 0.03 13.48 -0.91
CA GLY A 103 1.25 14.09 -1.42
C GLY A 103 2.26 14.57 -0.37
N ALA A 104 2.01 14.36 0.93
CA ALA A 104 2.90 14.77 2.02
C ALA A 104 3.08 13.67 3.09
N GLY A 105 4.21 13.71 3.80
CA GLY A 105 4.55 12.79 4.89
C GLY A 105 5.27 11.52 4.44
N THR A 106 5.58 10.66 5.40
CA THR A 106 6.25 9.37 5.17
C THR A 106 5.22 8.27 5.01
N THR A 107 5.17 7.67 3.83
CA THR A 107 4.36 6.47 3.60
C THR A 107 4.79 5.36 4.54
N VAL A 108 3.87 4.79 5.32
CA VAL A 108 4.12 3.69 6.27
C VAL A 108 3.43 2.39 5.85
N GLY A 109 2.74 2.42 4.71
CA GLY A 109 1.93 1.32 4.22
C GLY A 109 0.98 1.80 3.13
N TYR A 110 0.02 0.95 2.78
CA TYR A 110 -0.93 1.21 1.71
C TYR A 110 -2.31 0.64 2.01
N VAL A 111 -3.33 1.30 1.48
CA VAL A 111 -4.67 0.72 1.35
C VAL A 111 -4.87 0.34 -0.11
N TYR A 112 -5.17 -0.92 -0.35
CA TYR A 112 -5.56 -1.43 -1.65
C TYR A 112 -7.09 -1.43 -1.76
N THR A 113 -7.60 -1.06 -2.92
CA THR A 113 -9.02 -1.19 -3.28
C THR A 113 -9.13 -2.10 -4.50
N PHE A 114 -9.88 -3.18 -4.35
CA PHE A 114 -10.16 -4.14 -5.41
C PHE A 114 -11.62 -4.03 -5.80
N ASP A 115 -11.92 -4.10 -7.10
CA ASP A 115 -13.26 -4.13 -7.66
C ASP A 115 -13.52 -5.53 -8.22
N LEU A 116 -14.55 -6.20 -7.71
CA LEU A 116 -14.85 -7.59 -8.08
C LEU A 116 -15.63 -7.72 -9.40
N GLY A 117 -15.87 -6.60 -10.10
CA GLY A 117 -16.61 -6.58 -11.36
C GLY A 117 -18.04 -7.10 -11.18
N ASN A 118 -18.42 -8.12 -11.93
CA ASN A 118 -19.77 -8.70 -11.84
C ASN A 118 -19.88 -9.85 -10.83
N ASN A 119 -18.80 -10.20 -10.13
CA ASN A 119 -18.81 -11.28 -9.15
C ASN A 119 -19.44 -10.81 -7.83
N GLN A 120 -20.23 -11.67 -7.19
CA GLN A 120 -21.07 -11.30 -6.03
C GLN A 120 -20.77 -12.12 -4.77
N ASP A 121 -20.30 -13.35 -4.93
CA ASP A 121 -19.95 -14.26 -3.86
C ASP A 121 -18.67 -15.02 -4.23
N GLY A 122 -17.88 -15.38 -3.22
CA GLY A 122 -16.61 -16.07 -3.47
C GLY A 122 -15.53 -15.75 -2.45
N TRP A 123 -14.41 -16.45 -2.59
CA TRP A 123 -13.24 -16.25 -1.74
C TRP A 123 -12.32 -15.18 -2.30
N PHE A 124 -12.14 -14.12 -1.52
CA PHE A 124 -11.09 -13.14 -1.73
C PHE A 124 -9.84 -13.55 -0.96
N GLN A 125 -8.68 -13.57 -1.61
CA GLN A 125 -7.38 -13.77 -0.96
C GLN A 125 -6.40 -12.68 -1.35
N PHE A 126 -5.64 -12.21 -0.36
CA PHE A 126 -4.53 -11.28 -0.54
C PHE A 126 -3.28 -11.84 0.11
N SER A 127 -2.15 -11.70 -0.57
CA SER A 127 -0.85 -12.07 -0.02
C SER A 127 0.25 -11.15 -0.52
N ASN A 128 1.21 -10.85 0.34
CA ASN A 128 2.39 -10.09 -0.05
C ASN A 128 3.62 -10.57 0.75
N THR A 129 4.79 -10.34 0.19
CA THR A 129 6.08 -10.67 0.79
C THR A 129 6.80 -9.37 1.15
N SER A 130 7.34 -9.29 2.37
CA SER A 130 8.13 -8.14 2.81
C SER A 130 9.32 -7.89 1.88
N LEU A 131 9.57 -6.62 1.53
CA LEU A 131 10.80 -6.21 0.84
C LEU A 131 12.00 -6.09 1.78
N VAL A 132 11.74 -6.08 3.09
CA VAL A 132 12.76 -5.95 4.13
C VAL A 132 12.93 -7.30 4.81
N ALA A 133 14.18 -7.65 5.13
CA ALA A 133 14.50 -8.87 5.87
C ALA A 133 13.63 -8.98 7.15
N PRO A 134 13.11 -10.17 7.48
CA PRO A 134 13.45 -11.48 6.93
C PRO A 134 12.61 -11.91 5.70
N PHE A 135 12.04 -10.98 4.94
CA PHE A 135 11.24 -11.28 3.74
C PHE A 135 10.03 -12.18 4.02
N LYS A 136 9.41 -12.00 5.20
CA LYS A 136 8.24 -12.77 5.62
C LYS A 136 7.08 -12.54 4.63
N ARG A 137 6.42 -13.63 4.24
CA ARG A 137 5.16 -13.60 3.52
C ARG A 137 3.99 -13.52 4.50
N LEU A 138 3.08 -12.60 4.27
CA LEU A 138 1.81 -12.47 4.99
C LEU A 138 0.65 -12.72 4.03
N GLN A 139 -0.47 -13.21 4.57
CA GLN A 139 -1.68 -13.49 3.81
C GLN A 139 -2.93 -13.22 4.67
N THR A 140 -4.03 -12.93 3.99
CA THR A 140 -5.37 -12.80 4.57
C THR A 140 -6.41 -13.24 3.54
N GLN A 141 -7.55 -13.73 4.01
CA GLN A 141 -8.64 -14.19 3.16
C GLN A 141 -10.00 -13.93 3.81
N LEU A 142 -11.03 -13.83 3.00
CA LEU A 142 -12.41 -13.65 3.44
C LEU A 142 -13.36 -14.23 2.39
N TYR A 143 -14.34 -15.00 2.82
CA TYR A 143 -15.46 -15.39 2.00
C TYR A 143 -16.52 -14.28 1.99
N ILE A 144 -16.86 -13.79 0.81
CA ILE A 144 -17.88 -12.77 0.59
C ILE A 144 -19.15 -13.50 0.18
N ARG A 145 -20.24 -13.26 0.91
CA ARG A 145 -21.60 -13.74 0.62
C ARG A 145 -22.55 -12.60 0.34
#